data_AF-A0A1E3STQ9-F1
#
_entry.id   AF-A0A1E3STQ9-F1
#
_cell.length_a   1.000
_cell.length_b   1.000
_cell.length_c   1.000
_cell.angle_alpha   90.00
_cell.angle_beta   90.00
_cell.angle_gamma   90.00
#
_symmetry.space_group_name_H-M   'P 1'
#
loop_
_entity.id
_entity.type
_entity.pdbx_description
1 polymer ?
#
loop_
_entity_poly.entity_id
_entity_poly.type
_entity_poly.pdbx_seq_one_letter_code
_entity_poly.pdbx_strand_id
1 'polypeptide(L)'
;MHSIQLPTEVTDALDGLDAADATVRGLSFDGLSPAARLHVLARMEASRRRQIAVSHDVIASLAREEPAAVGGPVQKVIADRLRISYADARRRTREAEQLSKRLTLTGQELPPELPATADVWRKGLLDAQHLRVIQAFARDLPDATPPATVADAERFLAEQATKLRPDQLERAAHRIALHINPDGKFSDTDRARQRGFSWCGQRRDGMSIGKLVASAELRANIDAWLGRFAAPGMCNPDDESPCITGEPNEESVGNDTRTPAQRQHDALNALVRGQLGDPKLGQHNGLPVTVIVSTTLRELTTGAGRAVTGGGTLLPIPVLIRMARHAYHYLAVFDEHQNRPLYLGRSRRVASPDQRVVLYAKDRGCTHPGCDVPGYWCQVHHVDDWAAGGGTDADALTFACRPHHKLVGLGWQTRKLANGRTEWIPPPELDIGARTNDYHHPERLVEDDEPC
;
A
#
# COMPACT_ATOMS: atom_id res chain seq x y z
N MET A 1 -22.05 9.95 -32.39
CA MET A 1 -20.60 9.69 -32.41
C MET A 1 -20.04 10.33 -33.66
N HIS A 2 -19.34 11.47 -33.55
CA HIS A 2 -18.56 11.97 -34.67
C HIS A 2 -17.41 11.00 -34.90
N SER A 3 -17.30 10.44 -36.10
CA SER A 3 -16.17 9.61 -36.48
C SER A 3 -14.93 10.49 -36.48
N ILE A 4 -13.94 10.16 -35.63
CA ILE A 4 -12.64 10.84 -35.67
C ILE A 4 -11.99 10.43 -36.99
N GLN A 5 -11.80 11.39 -37.90
CA GLN A 5 -11.09 11.15 -39.15
C GLN A 5 -9.59 11.31 -38.91
N LEU A 6 -8.84 10.21 -39.08
CA LEU A 6 -7.39 10.23 -39.10
C LEU A 6 -6.89 10.66 -40.49
N PRO A 7 -5.69 11.27 -40.61
CA PRO A 7 -5.05 11.47 -41.90
C PRO A 7 -4.92 10.14 -42.65
N THR A 8 -5.09 10.16 -43.98
CA THR A 8 -5.02 8.96 -44.83
C THR A 8 -3.71 8.19 -44.64
N GLU A 9 -2.58 8.90 -44.58
CA GLU A 9 -1.26 8.29 -44.37
C GLU A 9 -1.16 7.50 -43.05
N VAL A 10 -1.79 8.00 -41.96
CA VAL A 10 -1.81 7.32 -40.66
C VAL A 10 -2.72 6.09 -40.72
N THR A 11 -3.85 6.22 -41.39
CA THR A 11 -4.82 5.13 -41.56
C THR A 11 -4.20 3.99 -42.36
N ASP A 12 -3.63 4.28 -43.53
CA ASP A 12 -2.99 3.30 -44.40
C ASP A 12 -1.82 2.56 -43.70
N ALA A 13 -1.03 3.27 -42.89
CA ALA A 13 0.06 2.68 -42.14
C ALA A 13 -0.42 1.72 -41.03
N LEU A 14 -1.48 2.07 -40.31
CA LEU A 14 -2.08 1.22 -39.28
C LEU A 14 -2.80 0.01 -39.90
N ASP A 15 -3.53 0.20 -41.00
CA ASP A 15 -4.17 -0.88 -41.73
C ASP A 15 -3.12 -1.88 -42.29
N GLY A 16 -2.00 -1.36 -42.79
CA GLY A 16 -0.86 -2.18 -43.22
C GLY A 16 -0.24 -3.00 -42.08
N LEU A 17 -0.19 -2.44 -40.86
CA LEU A 17 0.27 -3.16 -39.67
C LEU A 17 -0.70 -4.28 -39.30
N ASP A 18 -2.01 -4.01 -39.31
CA ASP A 18 -3.06 -4.99 -39.01
C ASP A 18 -3.06 -6.14 -40.04
N ALA A 19 -2.86 -5.85 -41.32
CA ALA A 19 -2.72 -6.87 -42.37
C ALA A 19 -1.48 -7.75 -42.16
N ALA A 20 -0.37 -7.16 -41.75
CA ALA A 20 0.85 -7.90 -41.45
C ALA A 20 0.68 -8.80 -40.21
N ASP A 21 0.05 -8.31 -39.14
CA ASP A 21 -0.26 -9.12 -37.94
C ASP A 21 -1.18 -10.30 -38.28
N ALA A 22 -2.25 -10.05 -39.05
CA ALA A 22 -3.15 -11.10 -39.52
C ALA A 22 -2.42 -12.18 -40.33
N THR A 23 -1.49 -11.77 -41.20
CA THR A 23 -0.66 -12.69 -41.99
C THR A 23 0.22 -13.55 -41.09
N VAL A 24 0.91 -12.95 -40.12
CA VAL A 24 1.80 -13.67 -39.19
C VAL A 24 1.01 -14.65 -38.32
N ARG A 25 -0.18 -14.28 -37.85
CA ARG A 25 -1.07 -15.16 -37.07
C ARG A 25 -1.56 -16.39 -37.84
N GLY A 26 -1.60 -16.33 -39.17
CA GLY A 26 -2.00 -17.44 -40.03
C GLY A 26 -0.88 -18.46 -40.33
N LEU A 27 0.37 -18.18 -39.95
CA LEU A 27 1.50 -19.06 -40.22
C LEU A 27 1.59 -20.20 -39.19
N SER A 28 1.97 -21.41 -39.64
CA SER A 28 2.40 -22.49 -38.76
C SER A 28 3.92 -22.49 -38.62
N PHE A 29 4.41 -22.54 -37.38
CA PHE A 29 5.85 -22.57 -37.07
C PHE A 29 6.38 -23.97 -36.71
N ASP A 30 5.51 -24.99 -36.72
CA ASP A 30 5.84 -26.34 -36.24
C ASP A 30 6.82 -27.08 -37.17
N GLY A 31 6.85 -26.73 -38.46
CA GLY A 31 7.82 -27.28 -39.41
C GLY A 31 9.22 -26.65 -39.34
N LEU A 32 9.39 -25.55 -38.60
CA LEU A 32 10.66 -24.82 -38.55
C LEU A 32 11.66 -25.44 -37.58
N SER A 33 12.95 -25.35 -37.90
CA SER A 33 14.02 -25.71 -36.98
C SER A 33 14.01 -24.82 -35.71
N PRO A 34 14.54 -25.30 -34.57
CA PRO A 34 14.61 -24.49 -33.36
C PRO A 34 15.30 -23.12 -33.56
N ALA A 35 16.37 -23.07 -34.36
CA ALA A 35 17.07 -21.82 -34.67
C ALA A 35 16.19 -20.84 -35.47
N ALA A 36 15.43 -21.33 -36.45
CA ALA A 36 14.49 -20.51 -37.22
C ALA A 36 13.36 -19.98 -36.33
N ARG A 37 12.82 -20.80 -35.42
CA ARG A 37 11.80 -20.36 -34.44
C ARG A 37 12.32 -19.27 -33.51
N LEU A 38 13.56 -19.38 -33.02
CA LEU A 38 14.20 -18.34 -32.22
C LEU A 38 14.38 -17.04 -33.01
N HIS A 39 14.73 -17.11 -34.29
CA HIS A 39 14.83 -15.94 -35.15
C HIS A 39 13.47 -15.26 -35.37
N VAL A 40 12.40 -16.04 -35.56
CA VAL A 40 11.03 -15.53 -35.63
C VAL A 40 10.65 -14.81 -34.34
N LEU A 41 10.88 -15.43 -33.17
CA LEU A 41 10.62 -14.81 -31.87
C LEU A 41 11.38 -13.48 -31.71
N ALA A 42 12.66 -13.44 -32.06
CA ALA A 42 13.47 -12.22 -31.97
C ALA A 42 12.93 -11.09 -32.86
N ARG A 43 12.50 -11.41 -34.10
CA ARG A 43 11.92 -10.42 -35.03
C ARG A 43 10.58 -9.89 -34.54
N MET A 44 9.71 -10.77 -34.05
CA MET A 44 8.39 -10.38 -33.51
C MET A 44 8.55 -9.48 -32.28
N GLU A 45 9.46 -9.84 -31.37
CA GLU A 45 9.73 -9.06 -30.17
C GLU A 45 10.33 -7.68 -30.50
N ALA A 46 11.28 -7.60 -31.45
CA ALA A 46 11.82 -6.32 -31.90
C ALA A 46 10.74 -5.43 -32.56
N SER A 47 9.80 -6.02 -33.28
CA SER A 47 8.65 -5.29 -33.85
C SER A 47 7.76 -4.71 -32.75
N ARG A 48 7.37 -5.55 -31.77
CA ARG A 48 6.56 -5.12 -30.61
C ARG A 48 7.24 -4.00 -29.83
N ARG A 49 8.55 -4.09 -29.59
CA ARG A 49 9.32 -3.05 -28.88
C ARG A 49 9.30 -1.71 -29.61
N ARG A 50 9.45 -1.70 -30.94
CA ARG A 50 9.33 -0.47 -31.75
C ARG A 50 7.92 0.13 -31.67
N GLN A 51 6.88 -0.69 -31.73
CA GLN A 51 5.50 -0.22 -31.58
C GLN A 51 5.25 0.42 -30.20
N ILE A 52 5.82 -0.17 -29.13
CA ILE A 52 5.77 0.42 -27.79
C ILE A 52 6.50 1.77 -27.76
N ALA A 53 7.68 1.87 -28.39
CA ALA A 53 8.41 3.13 -28.47
C ALA A 53 7.62 4.24 -29.19
N VAL A 54 6.99 3.92 -30.33
CA VAL A 54 6.10 4.86 -31.04
C VAL A 54 4.88 5.23 -30.18
N SER A 55 4.29 4.26 -29.46
CA SER A 55 3.20 4.54 -28.52
C SER A 55 3.63 5.51 -27.42
N HIS A 56 4.88 5.48 -26.96
CA HIS A 56 5.39 6.45 -25.99
C HIS A 56 5.48 7.85 -26.59
N ASP A 57 5.87 8.01 -27.84
CA ASP A 57 5.89 9.34 -28.50
C ASP A 57 4.45 9.92 -28.59
N VAL A 58 3.44 9.08 -28.88
CA VAL A 58 2.02 9.49 -28.85
C VAL A 58 1.58 9.88 -27.43
N ILE A 59 1.95 9.08 -26.42
CA ILE A 59 1.63 9.36 -25.01
C ILE A 59 2.28 10.68 -24.56
N ALA A 60 3.54 10.92 -24.90
CA ALA A 60 4.23 12.16 -24.59
C ALA A 60 3.59 13.36 -25.29
N SER A 61 3.09 13.19 -26.52
CA SER A 61 2.31 14.24 -27.19
C SER A 61 1.02 14.55 -26.45
N LEU A 62 0.25 13.52 -26.07
CA LEU A 62 -1.00 13.70 -25.30
C LEU A 62 -0.76 14.32 -23.93
N ALA A 63 0.38 14.03 -23.29
CA ALA A 63 0.73 14.58 -21.99
C ALA A 63 1.03 16.09 -22.03
N ARG A 64 1.29 16.66 -23.22
CA ARG A 64 1.48 18.10 -23.43
C ARG A 64 0.17 18.85 -23.70
N GLU A 65 -0.90 18.14 -24.01
CA GLU A 65 -2.22 18.73 -24.25
C GLU A 65 -2.88 19.13 -22.92
N GLU A 66 -3.72 20.16 -22.97
CA GLU A 66 -4.53 20.56 -21.83
C GLU A 66 -5.48 19.41 -21.43
N PRO A 67 -5.62 19.08 -20.12
CA PRO A 67 -6.49 17.99 -19.68
C PRO A 67 -7.94 18.10 -20.20
N ALA A 68 -8.45 19.32 -20.37
CA ALA A 68 -9.77 19.57 -20.94
C ALA A 68 -9.89 19.07 -22.40
N ALA A 69 -8.84 19.20 -23.21
CA ALA A 69 -8.82 18.76 -24.60
C ALA A 69 -8.74 17.23 -24.74
N VAL A 70 -8.10 16.56 -23.78
CA VAL A 70 -7.95 15.09 -23.75
C VAL A 70 -9.15 14.42 -23.07
N GLY A 71 -9.93 15.15 -22.27
CA GLY A 71 -11.09 14.63 -21.54
C GLY A 71 -10.80 14.22 -20.09
N GLY A 72 -9.74 14.76 -19.48
CA GLY A 72 -9.34 14.54 -18.09
C GLY A 72 -7.84 14.35 -17.93
N PRO A 73 -7.36 13.93 -16.74
CA PRO A 73 -5.96 13.59 -16.53
C PRO A 73 -5.49 12.51 -17.52
N VAL A 74 -4.43 12.81 -18.28
CA VAL A 74 -3.98 12.01 -19.44
C VAL A 74 -3.80 10.52 -19.11
N GLN A 75 -3.20 10.19 -17.96
CA GLN A 75 -3.01 8.81 -17.52
C GLN A 75 -4.32 8.06 -17.28
N LYS A 76 -5.38 8.75 -16.84
CA LYS A 76 -6.70 8.13 -16.63
C LYS A 76 -7.40 7.91 -17.97
N VAL A 77 -7.35 8.90 -18.87
CA VAL A 77 -7.90 8.79 -20.22
C VAL A 77 -7.22 7.64 -21.00
N ILE A 78 -5.89 7.54 -20.93
CA ILE A 78 -5.14 6.43 -21.55
C ILE A 78 -5.55 5.09 -20.93
N ALA A 79 -5.66 5.00 -19.60
CA ALA A 79 -6.07 3.77 -18.92
C ALA A 79 -7.45 3.29 -19.40
N ASP A 80 -8.42 4.20 -19.46
CA ASP A 80 -9.79 3.91 -19.89
C ASP A 80 -9.83 3.55 -21.40
N ARG A 81 -9.13 4.31 -22.26
CA ARG A 81 -9.11 4.12 -23.71
C ARG A 81 -8.45 2.81 -24.14
N LEU A 82 -7.34 2.44 -23.49
CA LEU A 82 -6.57 1.23 -23.78
C LEU A 82 -7.02 0.02 -22.95
N ARG A 83 -7.94 0.21 -21.98
CA ARG A 83 -8.39 -0.82 -21.03
C ARG A 83 -7.24 -1.46 -20.26
N ILE A 84 -6.32 -0.63 -19.77
CA ILE A 84 -5.19 -1.04 -18.93
C ILE A 84 -5.35 -0.50 -17.52
N SER A 85 -4.62 -1.06 -16.56
CA SER A 85 -4.66 -0.54 -15.19
C SER A 85 -4.14 0.91 -15.13
N TYR A 86 -4.68 1.69 -14.19
CA TYR A 86 -4.19 3.05 -13.92
C TYR A 86 -2.69 3.08 -13.62
N ALA A 87 -2.17 2.06 -12.92
CA ALA A 87 -0.75 1.93 -12.63
C ALA A 87 0.09 1.71 -13.89
N ASP A 88 -0.43 0.95 -14.87
CA ASP A 88 0.23 0.71 -16.16
C ASP A 88 0.28 1.99 -17.00
N ALA A 89 -0.84 2.72 -17.10
CA ALA A 89 -0.90 3.98 -17.82
C ALA A 89 0.05 5.03 -17.22
N ARG A 90 0.01 5.20 -15.89
CA ARG A 90 0.93 6.11 -15.18
C ARG A 90 2.40 5.74 -15.41
N ARG A 91 2.72 4.44 -15.43
CA ARG A 91 4.09 3.98 -15.73
C ARG A 91 4.51 4.38 -17.14
N ARG A 92 3.68 4.13 -18.15
CA ARG A 92 3.98 4.48 -19.56
C ARG A 92 4.12 5.98 -19.76
N THR A 93 3.28 6.80 -19.12
CA THR A 93 3.40 8.27 -19.17
C THR A 93 4.75 8.73 -18.64
N ARG A 94 5.18 8.23 -17.47
CA ARG A 94 6.49 8.56 -16.91
C ARG A 94 7.65 8.08 -17.80
N GLU A 95 7.57 6.86 -18.32
CA GLU A 95 8.59 6.33 -19.24
C GLU A 95 8.67 7.17 -20.53
N ALA A 96 7.53 7.61 -21.05
CA ALA A 96 7.44 8.48 -22.22
C ALA A 96 8.07 9.85 -21.95
N GLU A 97 7.81 10.48 -20.80
CA GLU A 97 8.41 11.76 -20.40
C GLU A 97 9.94 11.71 -20.39
N GLN A 98 10.53 10.63 -19.87
CA GLN A 98 11.99 10.51 -19.75
C GLN A 98 12.70 10.23 -21.09
N LEU A 99 12.02 9.57 -22.02
CA LEU A 99 12.59 9.13 -23.30
C LEU A 99 12.24 10.06 -24.48
N SER A 100 11.29 10.97 -24.28
CA SER A 100 10.87 11.94 -25.29
C SER A 100 11.72 13.21 -25.23
N LYS A 101 11.80 13.90 -26.37
CA LYS A 101 12.38 15.25 -26.41
C LYS A 101 11.57 16.18 -25.50
N ARG A 102 12.26 17.07 -24.80
CA ARG A 102 11.65 18.04 -23.89
C ARG A 102 11.65 19.43 -24.54
N LEU A 103 10.83 20.34 -24.05
CA LEU A 103 10.79 21.73 -24.52
C LEU A 103 11.15 22.66 -23.36
N THR A 104 11.94 23.70 -23.62
CA THR A 104 12.13 24.80 -22.68
C THR A 104 10.85 25.66 -22.60
N LEU A 105 10.75 26.53 -21.60
CA LEU A 105 9.69 27.55 -21.51
C LEU A 105 9.64 28.47 -22.74
N THR A 106 10.76 28.59 -23.49
CA THR A 106 10.87 29.37 -24.73
C THR A 106 10.61 28.53 -25.99
N GLY A 107 10.24 27.26 -25.85
CA GLY A 107 9.93 26.35 -26.96
C GLY A 107 11.15 25.71 -27.64
N GLN A 108 12.35 25.85 -27.08
CA GLN A 108 13.55 25.19 -27.62
C GLN A 108 13.55 23.70 -27.25
N GLU A 109 13.90 22.83 -28.21
CA GLU A 109 14.03 21.39 -27.96
C GLU A 109 15.25 21.09 -27.08
N LEU A 110 15.01 20.38 -25.98
CA LEU A 110 16.02 19.76 -25.13
C LEU A 110 16.07 18.25 -25.40
N PRO A 111 17.24 17.62 -25.24
CA PRO A 111 17.35 16.18 -25.34
C PRO A 111 16.51 15.49 -24.23
N PRO A 112 16.13 14.21 -24.44
CA PRO A 112 15.54 13.37 -23.41
C PRO A 112 16.36 13.37 -22.10
N GLU A 113 15.77 12.95 -21.00
CA GLU A 113 16.52 12.77 -19.73
C GLU A 113 17.56 11.65 -19.85
N LEU A 114 17.27 10.64 -20.66
CA LEU A 114 18.15 9.51 -20.95
C LEU A 114 18.39 9.41 -22.48
N PRO A 115 19.25 10.27 -23.08
CA PRO A 115 19.41 10.34 -24.52
C PRO A 115 19.88 9.04 -25.18
N ALA A 116 20.92 8.40 -24.63
CA ALA A 116 21.45 7.17 -25.22
C ALA A 116 20.47 6.01 -25.11
N THR A 117 19.74 5.95 -23.98
CA THR A 117 18.68 4.97 -23.73
C THR A 117 17.50 5.19 -24.67
N ALA A 118 17.10 6.44 -24.91
CA ALA A 118 16.04 6.79 -25.83
C ALA A 118 16.35 6.35 -27.28
N ASP A 119 17.61 6.45 -27.71
CA ASP A 119 18.03 6.02 -29.04
C ASP A 119 17.90 4.50 -29.25
N VAL A 120 18.37 3.70 -28.29
CA VAL A 120 18.25 2.23 -28.37
C VAL A 120 16.81 1.75 -28.12
N TRP A 121 16.04 2.49 -27.32
CA TRP A 121 14.60 2.26 -27.10
C TRP A 121 13.81 2.43 -28.40
N ARG A 122 14.00 3.54 -29.13
CA ARG A 122 13.33 3.80 -30.42
C ARG A 122 13.67 2.76 -31.49
N LYS A 123 14.87 2.20 -31.46
CA LYS A 123 15.29 1.10 -32.35
C LYS A 123 14.61 -0.24 -32.01
N GLY A 124 13.94 -0.34 -30.86
CA GLY A 124 13.30 -1.55 -30.35
C GLY A 124 14.29 -2.59 -29.83
N LEU A 125 15.46 -2.15 -29.36
CA LEU A 125 16.50 -3.05 -28.86
C LEU A 125 16.30 -3.38 -27.37
N LEU A 126 15.56 -2.55 -26.64
CA LEU A 126 15.30 -2.71 -25.21
C LEU A 126 13.86 -3.16 -24.93
N ASP A 127 13.68 -3.92 -23.85
CA ASP A 127 12.36 -4.12 -23.24
C ASP A 127 12.17 -3.19 -22.01
N ALA A 128 10.98 -3.22 -21.43
CA ALA A 128 10.63 -2.43 -20.26
C ALA A 128 11.37 -2.84 -18.97
N GLN A 129 12.00 -4.01 -18.91
CA GLN A 129 12.86 -4.40 -17.78
C GLN A 129 14.27 -3.79 -17.92
N HIS A 130 14.85 -3.80 -19.13
CA HIS A 130 16.11 -3.10 -19.39
C HIS A 130 15.99 -1.60 -19.07
N LEU A 131 14.91 -0.98 -19.53
CA LEU A 131 14.62 0.43 -19.23
C LEU A 131 14.55 0.67 -17.71
N ARG A 132 13.88 -0.21 -16.97
CA ARG A 132 13.78 -0.12 -15.50
C ARG A 132 15.13 -0.22 -14.81
N VAL A 133 16.04 -1.08 -15.29
CA VAL A 133 17.40 -1.19 -14.74
C VAL A 133 18.17 0.12 -14.94
N ILE A 134 18.12 0.71 -16.14
CA ILE A 134 18.82 1.97 -16.44
C ILE A 134 18.21 3.14 -15.63
N GLN A 135 16.87 3.23 -15.58
CA GLN A 135 16.18 4.24 -14.77
C GLN A 135 16.49 4.10 -13.29
N ALA A 136 16.56 2.86 -12.79
CA ALA A 136 16.95 2.61 -11.41
C ALA A 136 18.38 3.09 -11.18
N PHE A 137 19.33 2.68 -12.03
CA PHE A 137 20.72 3.12 -11.96
C PHE A 137 20.86 4.65 -11.94
N ALA A 138 20.24 5.36 -12.89
CA ALA A 138 20.35 6.81 -13.00
C ALA A 138 19.78 7.54 -11.76
N ARG A 139 18.62 7.11 -11.26
CA ARG A 139 18.04 7.62 -10.01
C ARG A 139 18.90 7.31 -8.78
N ASP A 140 19.69 6.25 -8.88
CA ASP A 140 20.44 5.70 -7.78
C ASP A 140 21.85 6.30 -7.64
N LEU A 141 22.29 7.12 -8.61
CA LEU A 141 23.54 7.87 -8.53
C LEU A 141 23.43 9.04 -7.53
N PRO A 142 24.49 9.36 -6.77
CA PRO A 142 24.50 10.54 -5.90
C PRO A 142 24.23 11.84 -6.67
N ASP A 143 23.51 12.79 -6.05
CA ASP A 143 23.26 14.12 -6.63
C ASP A 143 24.55 14.90 -6.95
N ALA A 144 25.64 14.63 -6.21
CA ALA A 144 26.95 15.24 -6.42
C ALA A 144 27.73 14.63 -7.61
N THR A 145 27.19 13.60 -8.26
CA THR A 145 27.85 12.94 -9.42
C THR A 145 27.91 13.93 -10.59
N PRO A 146 29.09 14.17 -11.20
CA PRO A 146 29.20 15.10 -12.31
C PRO A 146 28.28 14.68 -13.48
N PRO A 147 27.54 15.63 -14.10
CA PRO A 147 26.62 15.31 -15.20
C PRO A 147 27.27 14.56 -16.37
N ALA A 148 28.55 14.82 -16.66
CA ALA A 148 29.31 14.10 -17.67
C ALA A 148 29.46 12.60 -17.33
N THR A 149 29.76 12.28 -16.06
CA THR A 149 29.88 10.90 -15.58
C THR A 149 28.54 10.16 -15.64
N VAL A 150 27.43 10.85 -15.33
CA VAL A 150 26.08 10.28 -15.47
C VAL A 150 25.80 9.95 -16.94
N ALA A 151 26.10 10.88 -17.86
CA ALA A 151 25.88 10.67 -19.29
C ALA A 151 26.75 9.54 -19.88
N ASP A 152 28.01 9.44 -19.46
CA ASP A 152 28.91 8.36 -19.89
C ASP A 152 28.43 6.99 -19.38
N ALA A 153 27.98 6.92 -18.13
CA ALA A 153 27.44 5.70 -17.54
C ALA A 153 26.12 5.26 -18.19
N GLU A 154 25.23 6.22 -18.47
CA GLU A 154 23.98 5.98 -19.19
C GLU A 154 24.25 5.43 -20.59
N ARG A 155 25.17 6.06 -21.34
CA ARG A 155 25.58 5.58 -22.68
C ARG A 155 26.14 4.17 -22.64
N PHE A 156 27.04 3.88 -21.70
CA PHE A 156 27.58 2.54 -21.52
C PHE A 156 26.48 1.52 -21.23
N LEU A 157 25.57 1.81 -20.31
CA LEU A 157 24.48 0.89 -19.96
C LEU A 157 23.49 0.70 -21.11
N ALA A 158 23.16 1.76 -21.85
CA ALA A 158 22.32 1.67 -23.05
C ALA A 158 22.95 0.74 -24.09
N GLU A 159 24.26 0.82 -24.32
CA GLU A 159 24.99 -0.08 -25.22
C GLU A 159 24.99 -1.53 -24.71
N GLN A 160 25.27 -1.76 -23.43
CA GLN A 160 25.27 -3.11 -22.86
C GLN A 160 23.88 -3.75 -22.85
N ALA A 161 22.83 -2.94 -22.66
CA ALA A 161 21.45 -3.40 -22.66
C ALA A 161 21.00 -3.95 -24.04
N THR A 162 21.73 -3.67 -25.12
CA THR A 162 21.50 -4.30 -26.44
C THR A 162 22.04 -5.73 -26.54
N LYS A 163 22.90 -6.15 -25.60
CA LYS A 163 23.64 -7.42 -25.64
C LYS A 163 23.31 -8.34 -24.46
N LEU A 164 22.95 -7.77 -23.33
CA LEU A 164 22.70 -8.49 -22.07
C LEU A 164 21.20 -8.64 -21.83
N ARG A 165 20.81 -9.67 -21.05
CA ARG A 165 19.47 -9.74 -20.46
C ARG A 165 19.32 -8.76 -19.28
N PRO A 166 18.10 -8.45 -18.81
CA PRO A 166 17.90 -7.51 -17.70
C PRO A 166 18.64 -7.91 -16.41
N ASP A 167 18.63 -9.21 -16.05
CA ASP A 167 19.33 -9.73 -14.86
C ASP A 167 20.85 -9.56 -14.94
N GLN A 168 21.41 -9.67 -16.14
CA GLN A 168 22.84 -9.48 -16.39
C GLN A 168 23.20 -7.99 -16.43
N LEU A 169 22.35 -7.17 -17.04
CA LEU A 169 22.50 -5.72 -17.07
C LEU A 169 22.46 -5.14 -15.65
N GLU A 170 21.59 -5.64 -14.77
CA GLU A 170 21.53 -5.21 -13.36
C GLU A 170 22.86 -5.43 -12.64
N ARG A 171 23.53 -6.57 -12.89
CA ARG A 171 24.88 -6.84 -12.36
C ARG A 171 25.94 -5.89 -12.93
N ALA A 172 25.85 -5.56 -14.21
CA ALA A 172 26.74 -4.58 -14.84
C ALA A 172 26.53 -3.17 -14.27
N ALA A 173 25.28 -2.73 -14.14
CA ALA A 173 24.89 -1.46 -13.54
C ALA A 173 25.38 -1.34 -12.09
N HIS A 174 25.24 -2.41 -11.30
CA HIS A 174 25.77 -2.45 -9.94
C HIS A 174 27.29 -2.24 -9.89
N ARG A 175 28.04 -2.91 -10.78
CA ARG A 175 29.51 -2.78 -10.83
C ARG A 175 29.97 -1.39 -11.24
N ILE A 176 29.26 -0.74 -12.18
CA ILE A 176 29.54 0.66 -12.56
C ILE A 176 29.20 1.60 -11.39
N ALA A 177 28.08 1.37 -10.72
CA ALA A 177 27.69 2.19 -9.57
C ALA A 177 28.76 2.15 -8.47
N LEU A 178 29.34 0.98 -8.19
CA LEU A 178 30.48 0.85 -7.27
C LEU A 178 31.76 1.54 -7.77
N HIS A 179 31.95 1.72 -9.07
CA HIS A 179 33.11 2.44 -9.58
C HIS A 179 32.93 3.96 -9.48
N ILE A 180 31.73 4.46 -9.79
CA ILE A 180 31.37 5.88 -9.68
C ILE A 180 31.27 6.29 -8.21
N ASN A 181 30.82 5.38 -7.36
CA ASN A 181 30.61 5.59 -5.94
C ASN A 181 31.07 4.36 -5.13
N PRO A 182 32.38 4.24 -4.85
CA PRO A 182 32.97 3.08 -4.17
C PRO A 182 32.51 2.91 -2.71
N ASP A 183 32.14 4.00 -2.04
CA ASP A 183 31.53 3.97 -0.71
C ASP A 183 30.05 3.54 -0.75
N GLY A 184 29.48 3.42 -1.95
CA GLY A 184 28.09 3.07 -2.17
C GLY A 184 27.12 4.18 -1.78
N LYS A 185 25.85 3.82 -1.73
CA LYS A 185 24.72 4.74 -1.89
C LYS A 185 24.26 5.48 -0.62
N PHE A 186 25.13 5.69 0.36
CA PHE A 186 24.65 5.85 1.73
C PHE A 186 25.49 6.80 2.58
N SER A 187 25.18 8.10 2.53
CA SER A 187 25.36 8.91 3.74
C SER A 187 24.49 8.33 4.86
N ASP A 188 24.84 8.55 6.13
CA ASP A 188 23.99 8.12 7.25
C ASP A 188 22.57 8.71 7.15
N THR A 189 22.45 9.90 6.57
CA THR A 189 21.18 10.58 6.26
C THR A 189 20.32 9.80 5.25
N ASP A 190 20.93 9.19 4.23
CA ASP A 190 20.19 8.42 3.21
C ASP A 190 19.72 7.08 3.74
N ARG A 191 20.56 6.38 4.53
CA ARG A 191 20.13 5.15 5.26
C ARG A 191 18.98 5.47 6.20
N ALA A 192 19.06 6.63 6.86
CA ALA A 192 18.04 7.10 7.77
C ALA A 192 16.69 7.38 7.07
N ARG A 193 16.69 7.85 5.81
CA ARG A 193 15.46 8.09 5.04
C ARG A 193 14.85 6.81 4.46
N GLN A 194 15.66 5.80 4.17
CA GLN A 194 15.20 4.56 3.53
C GLN A 194 14.60 3.56 4.51
N ARG A 195 14.97 3.64 5.79
CA ARG A 195 14.42 2.73 6.82
C ARG A 195 12.90 2.87 6.90
N GLY A 196 12.20 1.74 7.00
CA GLY A 196 10.75 1.76 7.08
C GLY A 196 10.15 0.38 7.26
N PHE A 197 8.98 0.34 7.89
CA PHE A 197 8.14 -0.83 8.00
C PHE A 197 6.75 -0.49 7.50
N SER A 198 6.19 -1.35 6.65
CA SER A 198 4.85 -1.19 6.11
C SER A 198 4.18 -2.54 5.92
N TRP A 199 2.87 -2.60 6.15
CA TRP A 199 2.06 -3.76 5.80
C TRP A 199 1.56 -3.63 4.36
N CYS A 200 1.64 -4.71 3.58
CA CYS A 200 1.15 -4.80 2.21
C CYS A 200 -0.36 -5.14 2.14
N GLY A 201 -1.10 -4.93 3.23
CA GLY A 201 -2.48 -5.36 3.41
C GLY A 201 -2.60 -6.75 4.06
N GLN A 202 -3.80 -7.04 4.54
CA GLN A 202 -4.15 -8.32 5.15
C GLN A 202 -4.74 -9.27 4.10
N ARG A 203 -4.28 -10.51 4.08
CA ARG A 203 -4.82 -11.58 3.23
C ARG A 203 -6.15 -12.09 3.80
N ARG A 204 -6.91 -12.79 2.95
CA ARG A 204 -8.22 -13.35 3.32
C ARG A 204 -8.14 -14.32 4.50
N ASP A 205 -7.04 -15.03 4.70
CA ASP A 205 -6.84 -15.93 5.83
C ASP A 205 -6.49 -15.20 7.15
N GLY A 206 -6.38 -13.87 7.14
CA GLY A 206 -6.00 -13.07 8.30
C GLY A 206 -4.49 -12.83 8.42
N MET A 207 -3.67 -13.45 7.56
CA MET A 207 -2.22 -13.24 7.54
C MET A 207 -1.85 -11.93 6.84
N SER A 208 -0.85 -11.22 7.33
CA SER A 208 -0.37 -9.98 6.68
C SER A 208 1.05 -10.16 6.15
N ILE A 209 1.33 -9.57 4.99
CA ILE A 209 2.70 -9.50 4.45
C ILE A 209 3.28 -8.15 4.84
N GLY A 210 4.43 -8.14 5.52
CA GLY A 210 5.17 -6.93 5.87
C GLY A 210 6.36 -6.71 4.93
N LYS A 211 6.66 -5.45 4.62
CA LYS A 211 7.91 -5.01 4.00
C LYS A 211 8.72 -4.23 5.02
N LEU A 212 9.87 -4.78 5.41
CA LEU A 212 10.83 -4.15 6.32
C LEU A 212 12.10 -3.77 5.54
N VAL A 213 12.46 -2.50 5.57
CA VAL A 213 13.77 -1.99 5.20
C VAL A 213 14.48 -1.62 6.51
N ALA A 214 15.29 -2.53 7.03
CA ALA A 214 15.95 -2.38 8.32
C ALA A 214 17.26 -1.59 8.22
N SER A 215 17.56 -0.77 9.22
CA SER A 215 18.94 -0.30 9.44
C SER A 215 19.83 -1.47 9.88
N ALA A 216 21.15 -1.30 9.77
CA ALA A 216 22.11 -2.28 10.28
C ALA A 216 21.90 -2.56 11.78
N GLU A 217 21.62 -1.52 12.56
CA GLU A 217 21.29 -1.63 13.99
C GLU A 217 20.02 -2.47 14.23
N LEU A 218 18.91 -2.15 13.55
CA LEU A 218 17.66 -2.91 13.70
C LEU A 218 17.86 -4.38 13.28
N ARG A 219 18.61 -4.62 12.20
CA ARG A 219 18.93 -5.97 11.75
C ARG A 219 19.73 -6.73 12.80
N ALA A 220 20.77 -6.13 13.36
CA ALA A 220 21.60 -6.74 14.40
C ALA A 220 20.78 -7.04 15.67
N ASN A 221 19.92 -6.13 16.10
CA ASN A 221 19.03 -6.33 17.25
C ASN A 221 18.06 -7.50 17.02
N ILE A 222 17.47 -7.59 15.82
CA ILE A 222 16.59 -8.72 15.45
C ILE A 222 17.39 -10.03 15.40
N ASP A 223 18.58 -10.05 14.79
CA ASP A 223 19.40 -11.26 14.70
C ASP A 223 19.81 -11.77 16.10
N ALA A 224 20.20 -10.88 17.01
CA ALA A 224 20.51 -11.22 18.39
C ALA A 224 19.29 -11.78 19.14
N TRP A 225 18.12 -11.15 18.98
CA TRP A 225 16.88 -11.64 19.56
C TRP A 225 16.49 -13.02 19.03
N LEU A 226 16.50 -13.19 17.71
CA LEU A 226 16.13 -14.44 17.05
C LEU A 226 17.10 -15.57 17.37
N GLY A 227 18.40 -15.27 17.51
CA GLY A 227 19.40 -16.26 17.93
C GLY A 227 19.07 -16.91 19.27
N ARG A 228 18.43 -16.16 20.18
CA ARG A 228 17.99 -16.67 21.49
C ARG A 228 16.57 -17.24 21.48
N PHE A 229 15.61 -16.45 21.02
CA PHE A 229 14.18 -16.74 21.23
C PHE A 229 13.54 -17.54 20.09
N ALA A 230 14.24 -17.75 18.97
CA ALA A 230 13.80 -18.66 17.89
C ALA A 230 14.54 -20.01 17.89
N ALA A 231 15.30 -20.31 18.95
CA ALA A 231 15.87 -21.63 19.18
C ALA A 231 14.76 -22.68 19.33
N PRO A 232 15.00 -23.96 18.98
CA PRO A 232 14.03 -25.04 19.19
C PRO A 232 13.51 -25.05 20.64
N GLY A 233 12.20 -25.25 20.82
CA GLY A 233 11.52 -25.23 22.13
C GLY A 233 11.23 -23.84 22.71
N MET A 234 11.79 -22.77 22.15
CA MET A 234 11.51 -21.40 22.61
C MET A 234 10.24 -20.82 21.98
N CYS A 235 9.48 -20.04 22.76
CA CYS A 235 8.31 -19.30 22.30
C CYS A 235 7.27 -20.14 21.53
N ASN A 236 7.11 -21.43 21.84
CA ASN A 236 6.15 -22.28 21.13
C ASN A 236 4.70 -21.96 21.52
N PRO A 237 3.86 -21.43 20.62
CA PRO A 237 2.47 -21.08 20.94
C PRO A 237 1.55 -22.29 21.17
N ASP A 238 1.99 -23.50 20.81
CA ASP A 238 1.26 -24.74 21.04
C ASP A 238 1.51 -25.35 22.42
N ASP A 239 2.54 -24.87 23.14
CA ASP A 239 2.78 -25.24 24.53
C ASP A 239 1.78 -24.52 25.45
N GLU A 240 1.31 -25.20 26.51
CA GLU A 240 0.41 -24.60 27.49
C GLU A 240 1.04 -23.38 28.18
N SER A 241 2.35 -23.44 28.42
CA SER A 241 3.15 -22.34 28.97
C SER A 241 4.42 -22.18 28.12
N PRO A 242 4.38 -21.35 27.07
CA PRO A 242 5.52 -21.17 26.17
C PRO A 242 6.77 -20.70 26.92
N CYS A 243 7.91 -21.35 26.67
CA CYS A 243 9.18 -20.94 27.27
C CYS A 243 9.62 -19.57 26.70
N ILE A 244 9.58 -18.55 27.55
CA ILE A 244 9.99 -17.16 27.23
C ILE A 244 11.08 -16.65 28.19
N THR A 245 11.46 -17.45 29.17
CA THR A 245 12.51 -17.17 30.16
C THR A 245 13.30 -18.45 30.43
N GLY A 246 14.62 -18.33 30.61
CA GLY A 246 15.48 -19.49 30.84
C GLY A 246 15.67 -20.37 29.59
N GLU A 247 16.11 -21.62 29.81
CA GLU A 247 16.28 -22.62 28.75
C GLU A 247 15.05 -23.53 28.65
N PRO A 248 14.67 -23.96 27.42
CA PRO A 248 13.61 -24.94 27.23
C PRO A 248 14.09 -26.33 27.68
N ASN A 249 13.16 -27.18 28.11
CA ASN A 249 13.50 -28.55 28.48
C ASN A 249 13.78 -29.42 27.22
N GLU A 250 14.47 -30.54 27.40
CA GLU A 250 14.89 -31.41 26.27
C GLU A 250 13.68 -31.97 25.47
N GLU A 251 12.55 -32.18 26.14
CA GLU A 251 11.32 -32.68 25.52
C GLU A 251 10.70 -31.64 24.57
N SER A 252 10.55 -30.39 25.01
CA SER A 252 10.09 -29.27 24.18
C SER A 252 11.02 -29.02 23.01
N VAL A 253 12.33 -29.17 23.19
CA VAL A 253 13.31 -29.06 22.11
C VAL A 253 13.13 -30.18 21.09
N GLY A 254 12.98 -31.44 21.54
CA GLY A 254 12.83 -32.61 20.67
C GLY A 254 11.50 -32.66 19.92
N ASN A 255 10.43 -32.11 20.51
CA ASN A 255 9.08 -32.09 19.95
C ASN A 255 8.80 -30.86 19.06
N ASP A 256 9.72 -29.89 18.97
CA ASP A 256 9.51 -28.69 18.18
C ASP A 256 9.64 -28.96 16.66
N THR A 257 8.51 -29.19 16.01
CA THR A 257 8.43 -29.44 14.56
C THR A 257 8.36 -28.17 13.71
N ARG A 258 8.41 -26.98 14.31
CA ARG A 258 8.28 -25.71 13.57
C ARG A 258 9.49 -25.49 12.68
N THR A 259 9.28 -24.86 11.52
CA THR A 259 10.38 -24.40 10.66
C THR A 259 11.14 -23.24 11.31
N PRO A 260 12.39 -22.95 10.91
CA PRO A 260 13.12 -21.78 11.39
C PRO A 260 12.33 -20.48 11.22
N ALA A 261 11.63 -20.30 10.10
CA ALA A 261 10.81 -19.11 9.84
C ALA A 261 9.61 -18.99 10.82
N GLN A 262 8.96 -20.11 11.15
CA GLN A 262 7.87 -20.13 12.13
C GLN A 262 8.38 -19.80 13.54
N ARG A 263 9.51 -20.37 13.96
CA ARG A 263 10.12 -20.02 15.26
C ARG A 263 10.50 -18.54 15.33
N GLN A 264 11.04 -17.99 14.25
CA GLN A 264 11.36 -16.56 14.19
C GLN A 264 10.11 -15.68 14.27
N HIS A 265 9.03 -16.08 13.62
CA HIS A 265 7.73 -15.41 13.76
C HIS A 265 7.27 -15.40 15.23
N ASP A 266 7.30 -16.56 15.88
CA ASP A 266 6.81 -16.69 17.26
C ASP A 266 7.69 -15.93 18.27
N ALA A 267 9.00 -15.90 18.04
CA ALA A 267 9.95 -15.10 18.80
C ALA A 267 9.67 -13.59 18.70
N LEU A 268 9.37 -13.10 17.49
CA LEU A 268 8.99 -11.69 17.29
C LEU A 268 7.63 -11.38 17.93
N ASN A 269 6.67 -12.30 17.84
CA ASN A 269 5.38 -12.14 18.49
C ASN A 269 5.54 -12.12 20.02
N ALA A 270 6.38 -12.98 20.60
CA ALA A 270 6.70 -12.98 22.03
C ALA A 270 7.35 -11.67 22.48
N LEU A 271 8.28 -11.12 21.69
CA LEU A 271 8.90 -9.80 21.95
C LEU A 271 7.85 -8.70 22.06
N VAL A 272 7.00 -8.56 21.04
CA VAL A 272 6.00 -7.48 20.99
C VAL A 272 4.96 -7.70 22.10
N ARG A 273 4.44 -8.92 22.23
CA ARG A 273 3.45 -9.26 23.26
C ARG A 273 3.97 -9.01 24.68
N GLY A 274 5.23 -9.30 24.95
CA GLY A 274 5.85 -9.12 26.27
C GLY A 274 5.98 -7.66 26.70
N GLN A 275 5.89 -6.70 25.77
CA GLN A 275 5.95 -5.28 26.06
C GLN A 275 4.56 -4.63 26.15
N LEU A 276 3.58 -5.15 25.41
CA LEU A 276 2.22 -4.59 25.42
C LEU A 276 1.61 -4.61 26.82
N GLY A 277 1.03 -3.47 27.22
CA GLY A 277 0.45 -3.27 28.54
C GLY A 277 1.43 -2.85 29.64
N ASP A 278 2.74 -2.78 29.38
CA ASP A 278 3.71 -2.25 30.35
C ASP A 278 3.43 -0.75 30.62
N PRO A 279 3.12 -0.35 31.87
CA PRO A 279 2.87 1.05 32.24
C PRO A 279 4.02 2.01 31.86
N LYS A 280 5.26 1.50 31.75
CA LYS A 280 6.43 2.29 31.36
C LYS A 280 6.39 2.76 29.91
N LEU A 281 5.61 2.12 29.05
CA LEU A 281 5.39 2.57 27.67
C LEU A 281 4.51 3.82 27.57
N GLY A 282 3.94 4.27 28.70
CA GLY A 282 3.02 5.39 28.74
C GLY A 282 1.63 5.02 28.21
N GLN A 283 0.93 6.01 27.68
CA GLN A 283 -0.44 5.85 27.19
C GLN A 283 -0.57 6.30 25.74
N HIS A 284 -1.27 5.49 24.94
CA HIS A 284 -1.73 5.87 23.62
C HIS A 284 -3.18 6.34 23.73
N ASN A 285 -3.41 7.65 23.57
CA ASN A 285 -4.73 8.27 23.73
C ASN A 285 -5.39 7.82 25.06
N GLY A 286 -4.74 8.05 26.19
CA GLY A 286 -5.28 7.77 27.53
C GLY A 286 -5.41 6.27 27.91
N LEU A 287 -5.13 5.35 27.00
CA LEU A 287 -5.13 3.90 27.26
C LEU A 287 -3.70 3.38 27.27
N PRO A 288 -3.37 2.35 28.07
CA PRO A 288 -2.09 1.64 27.95
C PRO A 288 -1.87 1.16 26.51
N VAL A 289 -0.61 1.01 26.10
CA VAL A 289 -0.27 0.46 24.78
C VAL A 289 -0.67 -1.02 24.73
N THR A 290 -1.91 -1.31 24.33
CA THR A 290 -2.52 -2.64 24.33
C THR A 290 -3.35 -2.87 23.06
N VAL A 291 -3.67 -4.13 22.77
CA VAL A 291 -4.58 -4.47 21.67
C VAL A 291 -6.02 -4.34 22.18
N ILE A 292 -6.78 -3.42 21.58
CA ILE A 292 -8.22 -3.29 21.82
C ILE A 292 -8.94 -4.08 20.72
N VAL A 293 -9.88 -4.93 21.09
CA VAL A 293 -10.59 -5.81 20.16
C VAL A 293 -12.09 -5.69 20.35
N SER A 294 -12.82 -5.65 19.25
CA SER A 294 -14.28 -5.55 19.18
C SER A 294 -14.83 -6.78 18.46
N THR A 295 -15.84 -7.44 19.05
CA THR A 295 -16.52 -8.63 18.51
C THR A 295 -17.90 -8.77 19.16
N THR A 296 -18.74 -9.68 18.67
CA THR A 296 -20.07 -9.94 19.23
C THR A 296 -20.05 -11.11 20.23
N LEU A 297 -21.02 -11.14 21.14
CA LEU A 297 -21.22 -12.28 22.05
C LEU A 297 -21.51 -13.58 21.27
N ARG A 298 -22.25 -13.48 20.16
CA ARG A 298 -22.53 -14.61 19.26
C ARG A 298 -21.24 -15.21 18.69
N GLU A 299 -20.32 -14.38 18.20
CA GLU A 299 -19.04 -14.85 17.68
C GLU A 299 -18.18 -15.52 18.76
N LEU A 300 -18.13 -14.95 19.96
CA LEU A 300 -17.39 -15.53 21.09
C LEU A 300 -17.97 -16.87 21.55
N THR A 301 -19.30 -16.96 21.70
CA THR A 301 -20.00 -18.17 22.16
C THR A 301 -19.94 -19.31 21.13
N THR A 302 -20.01 -18.98 19.84
CA THR A 302 -19.84 -19.98 18.76
C THR A 302 -18.39 -20.35 18.50
N GLY A 303 -17.42 -19.58 19.01
CA GLY A 303 -16.00 -19.76 18.75
C GLY A 303 -15.60 -19.52 17.29
N ALA A 304 -16.47 -18.87 16.50
CA ALA A 304 -16.32 -18.70 15.05
C ALA A 304 -16.67 -17.27 14.62
N GLY A 305 -16.03 -16.80 13.55
CA GLY A 305 -16.19 -15.43 13.04
C GLY A 305 -14.89 -14.63 13.06
N ARG A 306 -15.00 -13.30 13.02
CA ARG A 306 -13.84 -12.40 13.02
C ARG A 306 -14.05 -11.21 13.94
N ALA A 307 -13.14 -11.05 14.88
CA ALA A 307 -13.03 -9.83 15.66
C ALA A 307 -12.23 -8.75 14.92
N VAL A 308 -12.45 -7.49 15.26
CA VAL A 308 -11.76 -6.34 14.67
C VAL A 308 -10.94 -5.65 15.74
N THR A 309 -9.63 -5.44 15.50
CA THR A 309 -8.79 -4.66 16.42
C THR A 309 -9.05 -3.15 16.25
N GLY A 310 -8.69 -2.32 17.24
CA GLY A 310 -8.74 -0.86 17.10
C GLY A 310 -7.83 -0.30 15.99
N GLY A 311 -6.92 -1.12 15.47
CA GLY A 311 -6.10 -0.83 14.28
C GLY A 311 -6.71 -1.31 12.95
N GLY A 312 -7.90 -1.92 12.98
CA GLY A 312 -8.61 -2.44 11.80
C GLY A 312 -8.19 -3.83 11.35
N THR A 313 -7.34 -4.53 12.11
CA THR A 313 -6.94 -5.91 11.78
C THR A 313 -8.07 -6.88 12.07
N LEU A 314 -8.36 -7.80 11.14
CA LEU A 314 -9.32 -8.87 11.36
C LEU A 314 -8.64 -10.07 12.03
N LEU A 315 -9.16 -10.50 13.18
CA LEU A 315 -8.66 -11.64 13.93
C LEU A 315 -9.68 -12.78 13.94
N PRO A 316 -9.33 -14.02 13.53
CA PRO A 316 -10.20 -15.16 13.75
C PRO A 316 -10.51 -15.33 15.24
N ILE A 317 -11.77 -15.65 15.59
CA ILE A 317 -12.18 -15.81 17.00
C ILE A 317 -11.31 -16.81 17.79
N PRO A 318 -10.89 -17.97 17.24
CA PRO A 318 -9.97 -18.86 17.96
C PRO A 318 -8.63 -18.20 18.33
N VAL A 319 -8.14 -17.27 17.49
CA VAL A 319 -6.94 -16.49 17.78
C VAL A 319 -7.22 -15.48 18.88
N LEU A 320 -8.35 -14.77 18.83
CA LEU A 320 -8.77 -13.87 19.90
C LEU A 320 -8.89 -14.59 21.25
N ILE A 321 -9.57 -15.74 21.31
CA ILE A 321 -9.74 -16.52 22.55
C ILE A 321 -8.37 -16.91 23.12
N ARG A 322 -7.43 -17.32 22.26
CA ARG A 322 -6.05 -17.64 22.67
C ARG A 322 -5.32 -16.41 23.23
N MET A 323 -5.43 -15.26 22.55
CA MET A 323 -4.84 -13.99 23.02
C MET A 323 -5.46 -13.51 24.33
N ALA A 324 -6.76 -13.73 24.51
CA ALA A 324 -7.54 -13.24 25.63
C ALA A 324 -7.24 -13.95 26.95
N ARG A 325 -6.59 -15.14 26.94
CA ARG A 325 -6.22 -15.90 28.15
C ARG A 325 -5.43 -15.10 29.20
N HIS A 326 -4.74 -14.04 28.78
CA HIS A 326 -3.93 -13.19 29.65
C HIS A 326 -4.27 -11.70 29.50
N ALA A 327 -5.45 -11.39 28.97
CA ALA A 327 -5.89 -10.02 28.72
C ALA A 327 -6.70 -9.47 29.89
N TYR A 328 -6.65 -8.15 30.08
CA TYR A 328 -7.64 -7.47 30.90
C TYR A 328 -8.96 -7.41 30.12
N HIS A 329 -9.96 -8.16 30.58
CA HIS A 329 -11.27 -8.20 29.95
C HIS A 329 -12.10 -7.00 30.40
N TYR A 330 -12.40 -6.10 29.46
CA TYR A 330 -13.36 -5.03 29.65
C TYR A 330 -14.63 -5.40 28.90
N LEU A 331 -15.69 -5.73 29.62
CA LEU A 331 -17.01 -5.97 29.05
C LEU A 331 -17.73 -4.63 28.93
N ALA A 332 -17.85 -4.13 27.70
CA ALA A 332 -18.79 -3.06 27.39
C ALA A 332 -20.17 -3.69 27.18
N VAL A 333 -20.99 -3.72 28.23
CA VAL A 333 -22.40 -4.14 28.11
C VAL A 333 -23.19 -2.98 27.55
N PHE A 334 -23.88 -3.25 26.46
CA PHE A 334 -24.81 -2.36 25.82
C PHE A 334 -26.23 -2.88 26.08
N ASP A 335 -27.18 -1.99 26.33
CA ASP A 335 -28.61 -2.34 26.39
C ASP A 335 -29.09 -2.89 25.03
N GLU A 336 -29.96 -3.91 25.05
CA GLU A 336 -30.44 -4.71 23.91
C GLU A 336 -31.12 -3.87 22.82
N HIS A 337 -31.43 -2.60 23.08
CA HIS A 337 -32.10 -1.72 22.12
C HIS A 337 -31.35 -0.43 21.76
N GLN A 338 -30.22 -0.07 22.39
CA GLN A 338 -29.64 1.28 22.19
C GLN A 338 -28.11 1.42 22.11
N ASN A 339 -27.29 0.38 22.31
CA ASN A 339 -25.82 0.54 22.20
C ASN A 339 -25.23 1.68 23.09
N ARG A 340 -25.61 1.82 24.37
CA ARG A 340 -25.16 2.90 25.28
C ARG A 340 -24.30 2.48 26.47
N PRO A 341 -23.05 2.99 26.58
CA PRO A 341 -22.25 2.88 27.81
C PRO A 341 -21.51 4.19 28.24
N LEU A 342 -21.59 4.51 29.55
CA LEU A 342 -20.83 5.45 30.40
C LEU A 342 -20.85 6.99 30.11
N TYR A 343 -21.52 7.72 31.00
CA TYR A 343 -21.72 9.18 31.03
C TYR A 343 -20.69 9.89 31.94
N LEU A 344 -20.15 11.02 31.49
CA LEU A 344 -19.28 11.92 32.30
C LEU A 344 -19.81 13.36 32.38
N GLY A 345 -20.89 13.67 31.65
CA GLY A 345 -21.48 14.99 31.54
C GLY A 345 -20.47 16.07 31.14
N ARG A 346 -20.53 17.22 31.80
CA ARG A 346 -19.59 18.35 31.59
C ARG A 346 -18.43 18.39 32.59
N SER A 347 -18.20 17.32 33.36
CA SER A 347 -17.14 17.30 34.38
C SER A 347 -15.72 17.32 33.78
N ARG A 348 -15.57 16.82 32.55
CA ARG A 348 -14.30 16.78 31.81
C ARG A 348 -14.55 16.98 30.32
N ARG A 349 -13.67 17.74 29.66
CA ARG A 349 -13.70 17.96 28.21
C ARG A 349 -13.12 16.77 27.43
N VAL A 350 -12.21 16.00 28.03
CA VAL A 350 -11.53 14.88 27.36
C VAL A 350 -12.23 13.57 27.72
N ALA A 351 -12.59 12.79 26.71
CA ALA A 351 -13.20 11.47 26.90
C ALA A 351 -12.32 10.57 27.77
N SER A 352 -12.94 9.84 28.70
CA SER A 352 -12.21 8.88 29.53
C SER A 352 -11.69 7.69 28.70
N PRO A 353 -10.73 6.93 29.24
CA PRO A 353 -10.30 5.68 28.62
C PRO A 353 -11.49 4.74 28.33
N ASP A 354 -12.46 4.64 29.24
CA ASP A 354 -13.64 3.80 29.08
C ASP A 354 -14.52 4.26 27.91
N GLN A 355 -14.78 5.56 27.78
CA GLN A 355 -15.54 6.11 26.65
C GLN A 355 -14.81 5.92 25.32
N ARG A 356 -13.48 5.92 25.32
CA ARG A 356 -12.70 5.64 24.12
C ARG A 356 -12.75 4.15 23.74
N VAL A 357 -12.72 3.23 24.71
CA VAL A 357 -12.94 1.79 24.48
C VAL A 357 -14.29 1.54 23.83
N VAL A 358 -15.32 2.27 24.28
CA VAL A 358 -16.66 2.23 23.70
C VAL A 358 -16.66 2.65 22.24
N LEU A 359 -15.94 3.71 21.87
CA LEU A 359 -15.83 4.14 20.48
C LEU A 359 -15.06 3.14 19.62
N TYR A 360 -14.06 2.44 20.16
CA TYR A 360 -13.41 1.31 19.48
C TYR A 360 -14.38 0.15 19.19
N ALA A 361 -15.34 -0.09 20.08
CA ALA A 361 -16.40 -1.07 19.86
C ALA A 361 -17.44 -0.58 18.84
N LYS A 362 -17.91 0.66 19.01
CA LYS A 362 -19.06 1.22 18.29
C LYS A 362 -18.74 1.73 16.89
N ASP A 363 -17.65 2.48 16.75
CA ASP A 363 -17.30 3.20 15.50
C ASP A 363 -16.20 2.45 14.71
N ARG A 364 -15.30 1.71 15.41
CA ARG A 364 -14.13 0.96 14.89
C ARG A 364 -13.08 1.78 14.10
N GLY A 365 -13.45 2.93 13.56
CA GLY A 365 -12.61 3.87 12.82
C GLY A 365 -13.33 5.20 12.57
N CYS A 366 -12.84 5.99 11.62
CA CYS A 366 -13.39 7.32 11.35
C CYS A 366 -14.83 7.23 10.82
N THR A 367 -15.77 7.98 11.41
CA THR A 367 -17.18 7.94 10.97
C THR A 367 -17.50 8.81 9.76
N HIS A 368 -16.54 9.58 9.24
CA HIS A 368 -16.72 10.38 8.04
C HIS A 368 -16.99 9.47 6.84
N PRO A 369 -18.00 9.75 5.98
CA PRO A 369 -18.37 8.91 4.85
C PRO A 369 -17.18 8.50 3.99
N GLY A 370 -17.02 7.18 3.78
CA GLY A 370 -15.99 6.60 2.91
C GLY A 370 -14.56 6.62 3.45
N CYS A 371 -14.33 7.09 4.69
CA CYS A 371 -13.01 7.05 5.30
C CYS A 371 -12.67 5.64 5.80
N ASP A 372 -11.46 5.19 5.55
CA ASP A 372 -10.92 3.88 5.94
C ASP A 372 -9.93 3.95 7.13
N VAL A 373 -9.71 5.14 7.68
CA VAL A 373 -8.74 5.37 8.75
C VAL A 373 -9.20 4.67 10.04
N PRO A 374 -8.42 3.72 10.60
CA PRO A 374 -8.84 2.96 11.77
C PRO A 374 -8.76 3.77 13.07
N GLY A 375 -9.43 3.29 14.11
CA GLY A 375 -9.61 4.01 15.37
C GLY A 375 -8.30 4.44 16.06
N TYR A 376 -7.19 3.72 15.89
CA TYR A 376 -5.88 4.12 16.46
C TYR A 376 -5.40 5.48 15.93
N TRP A 377 -5.81 5.86 14.73
CA TRP A 377 -5.47 7.15 14.11
C TRP A 377 -6.62 8.17 14.20
N CYS A 378 -7.63 7.89 15.02
CA CYS A 378 -8.78 8.77 15.24
C CYS A 378 -8.68 9.53 16.56
N GLN A 379 -9.26 10.72 16.56
CA GLN A 379 -9.54 11.54 17.73
C GLN A 379 -11.01 11.35 18.13
N VAL A 380 -11.32 11.62 19.39
CA VAL A 380 -12.70 11.65 19.87
C VAL A 380 -13.27 13.03 19.57
N HIS A 381 -14.33 13.07 18.77
CA HIS A 381 -15.05 14.26 18.36
C HIS A 381 -16.38 14.33 19.11
N HIS A 382 -16.69 15.51 19.68
CA HIS A 382 -17.99 15.83 20.24
C HIS A 382 -18.94 16.22 19.11
N VAL A 383 -20.04 15.48 18.94
CA VAL A 383 -21.04 15.76 17.91
C VAL A 383 -21.70 17.11 18.14
N ASP A 384 -22.09 17.37 19.39
CA ASP A 384 -22.44 18.71 19.83
C ASP A 384 -21.18 19.40 20.33
N ASP A 385 -20.79 20.52 19.74
CA ASP A 385 -19.57 21.21 20.10
C ASP A 385 -19.52 21.50 21.61
N TRP A 386 -18.42 21.09 22.26
CA TRP A 386 -18.19 21.35 23.69
C TRP A 386 -18.30 22.85 24.02
N ALA A 387 -17.78 23.69 23.12
CA ALA A 387 -17.85 25.15 23.25
C ALA A 387 -19.29 25.69 23.19
N ALA A 388 -20.19 24.99 22.49
CA ALA A 388 -21.60 25.35 22.34
C ALA A 388 -22.52 24.75 23.41
N GLY A 389 -22.02 23.89 24.30
CA GLY A 389 -22.88 23.23 25.28
C GLY A 389 -22.66 21.73 25.45
N GLY A 390 -22.06 21.07 24.47
CA GLY A 390 -22.05 19.61 24.35
C GLY A 390 -21.39 18.88 25.53
N GLY A 391 -21.95 17.73 25.89
CA GLY A 391 -21.45 16.85 26.94
C GLY A 391 -20.38 15.88 26.42
N THR A 392 -19.50 15.41 27.31
CA THR A 392 -18.55 14.33 27.01
C THR A 392 -19.19 13.00 27.40
N ASP A 393 -20.31 12.67 26.75
CA ASP A 393 -21.08 11.44 26.98
C ASP A 393 -20.94 10.53 25.76
N ALA A 394 -20.77 9.22 25.94
CA ALA A 394 -20.39 8.34 24.83
C ALA A 394 -21.40 8.31 23.66
N ASP A 395 -22.67 8.65 23.93
CA ASP A 395 -23.70 8.81 22.90
C ASP A 395 -23.58 10.12 22.12
N ALA A 396 -22.93 11.15 22.67
CA ALA A 396 -22.60 12.42 22.02
C ALA A 396 -21.18 12.46 21.41
N LEU A 397 -20.43 11.35 21.47
CA LEU A 397 -19.06 11.25 20.96
C LEU A 397 -18.95 10.35 19.72
N THR A 398 -17.93 10.57 18.90
CA THR A 398 -17.60 9.73 17.75
C THR A 398 -16.10 9.76 17.41
N PHE A 399 -15.60 8.80 16.65
CA PHE A 399 -14.26 8.85 16.08
C PHE A 399 -14.20 9.68 14.79
N ALA A 400 -13.24 10.60 14.72
CA ALA A 400 -12.86 11.32 13.52
C ALA A 400 -11.34 11.35 13.36
N CYS A 401 -10.81 11.01 12.19
CA CYS A 401 -9.38 11.14 11.91
C CYS A 401 -8.96 12.62 11.88
N ARG A 402 -7.69 12.93 12.09
CA ARG A 402 -7.22 14.32 12.22
C ARG A 402 -7.63 15.23 11.04
N PRO A 403 -7.56 14.81 9.76
CA PRO A 403 -8.07 15.60 8.64
C PRO A 403 -9.59 15.88 8.74
N HIS A 404 -10.41 14.84 8.96
CA HIS A 404 -11.87 15.01 9.00
C HIS A 404 -12.35 15.72 10.26
N HIS A 405 -11.69 15.55 11.39
CA HIS A 405 -12.01 16.28 12.61
C HIS A 405 -11.83 17.80 12.43
N LYS A 406 -10.86 18.23 11.60
CA LYS A 406 -10.68 19.64 11.25
C LYS A 406 -11.73 20.19 10.30
N LEU A 407 -12.45 19.32 9.56
CA LEU A 407 -13.52 19.77 8.68
C LEU A 407 -14.74 20.22 9.48
N VAL A 408 -14.94 19.65 10.68
CA VAL A 408 -15.99 20.09 11.58
C VAL A 408 -15.68 21.52 12.03
N GLY A 409 -16.63 22.44 11.79
CA GLY A 409 -16.44 23.89 11.96
C GLY A 409 -15.96 24.63 10.70
N LEU A 410 -15.60 23.92 9.63
CA LEU A 410 -15.36 24.47 8.28
C LEU A 410 -16.54 24.15 7.34
N GLY A 411 -17.76 24.26 7.85
CA GLY A 411 -19.00 24.03 7.13
C GLY A 411 -19.54 22.59 7.21
N TRP A 412 -18.73 21.61 7.62
CA TRP A 412 -19.23 20.28 7.94
C TRP A 412 -19.81 20.24 9.35
N GLN A 413 -20.92 19.52 9.49
CA GLN A 413 -21.58 19.26 10.77
C GLN A 413 -21.75 17.76 10.97
N THR A 414 -21.88 17.34 12.22
CA THR A 414 -22.24 15.96 12.55
C THR A 414 -23.52 15.94 13.37
N ARG A 415 -24.31 14.88 13.24
CA ARG A 415 -25.43 14.60 14.15
C ARG A 415 -25.52 13.13 14.47
N LYS A 416 -26.05 12.79 15.64
CA LYS A 416 -26.34 11.41 16.01
C LYS A 416 -27.73 11.02 15.54
N LEU A 417 -27.83 9.87 14.89
CA LEU A 417 -29.09 9.23 14.55
C LEU A 417 -29.63 8.42 15.74
N ALA A 418 -30.92 8.09 15.72
CA ALA A 418 -31.58 7.31 16.79
C ALA A 418 -30.93 5.93 17.01
N ASN A 419 -30.35 5.34 15.96
CA ASN A 419 -29.59 4.08 16.02
C ASN A 419 -28.14 4.27 16.49
N GLY A 420 -27.77 5.46 16.95
CA GLY A 420 -26.45 5.80 17.49
C GLY A 420 -25.36 6.09 16.45
N ARG A 421 -25.64 5.94 15.15
CA ARG A 421 -24.69 6.26 14.06
C ARG A 421 -24.45 7.76 13.98
N THR A 422 -23.24 8.14 13.57
CA THR A 422 -22.91 9.53 13.27
C THR A 422 -23.17 9.79 11.79
N GLU A 423 -24.08 10.72 11.52
CA GLU A 423 -24.29 11.25 10.18
C GLU A 423 -23.48 12.54 10.01
N TRP A 424 -22.78 12.65 8.89
CA TRP A 424 -22.01 13.82 8.49
C TRP A 424 -22.79 14.61 7.45
N ILE A 425 -23.02 15.88 7.75
CA ILE A 425 -23.76 16.81 6.92
C ILE A 425 -22.73 17.69 6.19
N PRO A 426 -22.67 17.65 4.85
CA PRO A 426 -21.77 18.49 4.08
C PRO A 426 -22.22 19.96 4.14
N PRO A 427 -21.31 20.91 3.89
CA PRO A 427 -21.68 22.30 3.67
C PRO A 427 -22.61 22.42 2.44
N PRO A 428 -23.51 23.41 2.40
CA PRO A 428 -24.52 23.55 1.34
C PRO A 428 -23.95 23.53 -0.08
N GLU A 429 -22.73 24.02 -0.26
CA GLU A 429 -22.04 24.11 -1.55
C GLU A 429 -21.64 22.75 -2.15
N LEU A 430 -21.60 21.69 -1.32
CA LEU A 430 -21.20 20.35 -1.78
C LEU A 430 -22.37 19.50 -2.27
N ASP A 431 -23.63 19.81 -1.92
CA ASP A 431 -24.89 19.15 -2.34
C ASP A 431 -24.81 17.62 -2.60
N ILE A 432 -24.21 16.88 -1.65
CA ILE A 432 -24.05 15.41 -1.71
C ILE A 432 -24.90 14.68 -0.65
N GLY A 433 -25.77 15.42 0.04
CA GLY A 433 -26.61 14.92 1.12
C GLY A 433 -25.83 14.50 2.38
N ALA A 434 -26.56 14.34 3.47
CA ALA A 434 -26.04 13.82 4.73
C ALA A 434 -25.81 12.31 4.60
N ARG A 435 -24.69 11.80 5.13
CA ARG A 435 -24.28 10.40 4.94
C ARG A 435 -23.60 9.85 6.19
N THR A 436 -23.68 8.54 6.35
CA THR A 436 -22.99 7.74 7.36
C THR A 436 -21.81 6.99 6.74
N ASN A 437 -20.93 6.42 7.57
CA ASN A 437 -19.85 5.54 7.12
C ASN A 437 -20.09 4.08 7.55
N ASP A 438 -20.27 3.19 6.60
CA ASP A 438 -20.41 1.75 6.83
C ASP A 438 -19.13 0.95 6.51
N TYR A 439 -18.05 1.62 6.09
CA TYR A 439 -16.77 0.97 5.73
C TYR A 439 -16.22 0.08 6.87
N HIS A 440 -16.31 0.54 8.11
CA HIS A 440 -15.84 -0.21 9.28
C HIS A 440 -16.84 -1.24 9.82
N HIS A 441 -18.05 -1.28 9.25
CA HIS A 441 -19.15 -2.16 9.62
C HIS A 441 -19.80 -2.82 8.39
N PRO A 442 -19.03 -3.57 7.58
CA PRO A 442 -19.56 -4.21 6.37
C PRO A 442 -20.68 -5.21 6.69
N GLU A 443 -20.75 -5.73 7.92
CA GLU A 443 -21.85 -6.59 8.37
C GLU A 443 -23.23 -5.94 8.22
N ARG A 444 -23.32 -4.61 8.34
CA ARG A 444 -24.59 -3.87 8.22
C ARG A 444 -25.16 -3.89 6.80
N LEU A 445 -24.33 -4.13 5.79
CA LEU A 445 -24.78 -4.24 4.40
C LEU A 445 -25.45 -5.59 4.11
N VAL A 446 -25.32 -6.56 5.03
CA VAL A 446 -25.83 -7.93 4.88
C VAL A 446 -27.08 -8.15 5.74
N GLU A 447 -27.24 -7.37 6.83
CA GLU A 447 -28.37 -7.47 7.76
C GLU A 447 -29.63 -6.67 7.35
N ASP A 448 -29.58 -5.89 6.27
CA ASP A 448 -30.78 -5.21 5.71
C ASP A 448 -31.75 -6.19 5.00
N ASP A 449 -31.37 -7.48 4.85
CA ASP A 449 -32.25 -8.57 4.40
C ASP A 449 -32.60 -9.51 5.56
N GLU A 450 -33.52 -9.11 6.45
CA GLU A 450 -34.39 -10.08 7.11
C GLU A 450 -35.88 -9.63 7.06
N PRO A 451 -36.81 -10.61 6.98
CA PRO A 451 -38.05 -10.52 6.23
C PRO A 451 -39.21 -9.90 7.02
N CYS A 452 -40.27 -9.51 6.29
CA CYS A 452 -41.58 -9.10 6.82
C CYS A 452 -42.10 -9.94 8.00
#